data_AF-A0A6I4YMQ2-F1
#
_entry.id   AF-A0A6I4YMQ2-F1
#
_cell.length_a   1.000
_cell.length_b   1.000
_cell.length_c   1.000
_cell.angle_alpha   90.00
_cell.angle_beta   90.00
_cell.angle_gamma   90.00
#
_symmetry.space_group_name_H-M   'P 1'
#
loop_
_entity.id
_entity.type
_entity.pdbx_description
1 polymer ?
#
loop_
_entity_poly.entity_id
_entity_poly.type
_entity_poly.pdbx_seq_one_letter_code
_entity_poly.pdbx_strand_id
1 'polypeptide(L)'
;MKRFALSILLPFVLASCGGFTAPERDRAQWDTELYGVSITWRWVNPGGLGKGRAGRAMVLPGGESCVIDLDPATVRNYLTEVAAHEAGHCLAARHLKVGAEVVSENPHLHELMEQWPQEYAEAYMAECGLSLAPLGWRDTREATCAAPPTPDSIR
;
A
#
# COMPACT_ATOMS: atom_id res chain seq x y z
N MET A 1 49.55 23.14 -27.52
CA MET A 1 48.13 23.23 -27.12
C MET A 1 47.33 22.12 -27.80
N LYS A 2 47.17 20.94 -27.18
CA LYS A 2 46.33 19.86 -27.72
C LYS A 2 45.68 19.07 -26.57
N ARG A 3 44.34 19.10 -26.61
CA ARG A 3 43.38 18.01 -26.30
C ARG A 3 43.38 17.44 -24.88
N PHE A 4 42.51 17.98 -24.04
CA PHE A 4 41.86 17.23 -22.95
C PHE A 4 40.43 17.75 -22.81
N ALA A 5 39.47 17.09 -23.46
CA ALA A 5 38.04 17.30 -23.21
C ALA A 5 37.24 16.12 -23.76
N LEU A 6 37.35 14.95 -23.13
CA LEU A 6 36.42 13.84 -23.39
C LEU A 6 36.36 12.88 -22.19
N SER A 7 35.80 13.31 -21.05
CA SER A 7 35.47 12.39 -19.94
C SER A 7 34.33 12.84 -19.02
N ILE A 8 33.53 13.85 -19.38
CA ILE A 8 32.46 14.37 -18.49
C ILE A 8 31.08 13.93 -19.02
N LEU A 9 30.81 12.63 -19.11
CA LEU A 9 29.45 12.14 -19.40
C LEU A 9 29.06 10.87 -18.60
N LEU A 10 29.77 10.54 -17.52
CA LEU A 10 29.60 9.26 -16.82
C LEU A 10 29.06 9.25 -15.37
N PRO A 11 28.46 10.31 -14.77
CA PRO A 11 27.81 10.12 -13.46
C PRO A 11 26.28 9.99 -13.52
N PHE A 12 25.62 10.21 -14.66
CA PHE A 12 24.14 10.21 -14.72
C PHE A 12 23.47 8.83 -14.78
N VAL A 13 24.24 7.75 -14.94
CA VAL A 13 23.66 6.39 -15.12
C VAL A 13 23.40 5.68 -13.79
N LEU A 14 23.85 6.20 -12.64
CA LEU A 14 23.79 5.51 -11.35
C LEU A 14 22.71 6.01 -10.37
N ALA A 15 21.87 6.97 -10.78
CA ALA A 15 20.83 7.54 -9.90
C ALA A 15 19.42 6.95 -10.14
N SER A 16 19.31 5.82 -10.82
CA SER A 16 18.04 5.09 -11.01
C SER A 16 17.99 3.84 -10.13
N CYS A 17 18.27 3.97 -8.83
CA CYS A 17 17.62 3.09 -7.87
C CYS A 17 16.19 3.59 -7.74
N GLY A 18 15.27 3.02 -8.54
CA GLY A 18 13.83 3.23 -8.42
C GLY A 18 13.36 2.70 -7.06
N GLY A 19 13.53 3.52 -6.03
CA GLY A 19 12.97 3.31 -4.71
C GLY A 19 11.81 4.27 -4.54
N PHE A 20 10.70 3.77 -4.00
CA PHE A 20 9.70 4.64 -3.41
C PHE A 20 10.40 5.49 -2.33
N THR A 21 10.25 6.81 -2.38
CA THR A 21 10.68 7.68 -1.28
C THR A 21 9.54 7.75 -0.28
N ALA A 22 9.62 6.93 0.76
CA ALA A 22 8.81 7.13 1.95
C ALA A 22 9.03 8.58 2.45
N PRO A 23 7.98 9.29 2.91
CA PRO A 23 8.16 10.61 3.49
C PRO A 23 9.13 10.57 4.68
N GLU A 24 9.72 11.72 5.01
CA GLU A 24 10.66 11.84 6.14
C GLU A 24 10.12 11.14 7.40
N ARG A 25 11.00 10.45 8.12
CA ARG A 25 10.70 9.63 9.31
C ARG A 25 9.88 10.39 10.37
N ASP A 26 10.04 11.71 10.44
CA ASP A 26 9.36 12.55 11.43
C ASP A 26 7.92 12.92 11.04
N ARG A 27 7.51 12.59 9.80
CA ARG A 27 6.11 12.68 9.37
C ARG A 27 5.48 11.32 9.13
N ALA A 28 6.22 10.30 8.64
CA ALA A 28 5.89 8.85 8.53
C ALA A 28 4.44 8.45 8.19
N GLN A 29 3.65 9.41 7.72
CA GLN A 29 2.22 9.36 7.52
C GLN A 29 1.89 10.23 6.32
N TRP A 30 0.96 9.76 5.51
CA TRP A 30 0.40 10.50 4.40
C TRP A 30 -1.02 10.02 4.14
N ASP A 31 -1.79 10.85 3.45
CA ASP A 31 -3.19 10.57 3.17
C ASP A 31 -3.39 10.36 1.66
N THR A 32 -4.30 9.46 1.32
CA THR A 32 -4.77 9.20 -0.04
C THR A 32 -6.28 9.08 -0.03
N GLU A 33 -6.93 9.24 -1.18
CA GLU A 33 -8.36 8.98 -1.33
C GLU A 33 -8.58 7.90 -2.38
N LEU A 34 -9.29 6.83 -2.01
CA LEU A 34 -9.64 5.73 -2.91
C LEU A 34 -11.15 5.48 -2.83
N TYR A 35 -11.85 5.67 -3.94
CA TYR A 35 -13.28 5.37 -4.08
C TYR A 35 -14.16 5.91 -2.93
N GLY A 36 -13.91 7.14 -2.50
CA GLY A 36 -14.64 7.78 -1.40
C GLY A 36 -14.24 7.30 0.00
N VAL A 37 -13.06 6.68 0.15
CA VAL A 37 -12.44 6.35 1.43
C VAL A 37 -11.14 7.16 1.58
N SER A 38 -11.06 7.98 2.62
CA SER A 38 -9.82 8.66 3.01
C SER A 38 -8.94 7.69 3.79
N ILE A 39 -7.75 7.39 3.28
CA ILE A 39 -6.81 6.46 3.89
C ILE A 39 -5.60 7.23 4.40
N THR A 40 -5.37 7.13 5.71
CA THR A 40 -4.15 7.59 6.37
C THR A 40 -3.20 6.42 6.50
N TRP A 41 -2.09 6.46 5.77
CA TRP A 41 -1.03 5.45 5.85
C TRP A 41 -0.03 5.84 6.94
N ARG A 42 0.50 4.88 7.71
CA ARG A 42 1.53 5.14 8.72
C ARG A 42 2.59 4.05 8.71
N TRP A 43 3.85 4.45 8.72
CA TRP A 43 4.93 3.56 9.12
C TRP A 43 4.97 3.48 10.63
N VAL A 44 4.75 2.30 11.19
CA VAL A 44 4.95 2.09 12.62
C VAL A 44 6.40 1.78 12.93
N ASN A 45 6.75 1.78 14.22
CA ASN A 45 8.06 1.31 14.65
C ASN A 45 8.32 -0.11 14.13
N PRO A 46 9.54 -0.44 13.67
CA PRO A 46 9.89 -1.79 13.25
C PRO A 46 9.53 -2.84 14.32
N GLY A 47 8.72 -3.84 13.97
CA GLY A 47 8.20 -4.86 14.90
C GLY A 47 6.99 -4.42 15.74
N GLY A 48 6.50 -3.19 15.54
CA GLY A 48 5.45 -2.55 16.35
C GLY A 48 4.07 -3.19 16.20
N LEU A 49 3.84 -3.96 15.12
CA LEU A 49 2.59 -4.72 14.95
C LEU A 49 2.62 -6.10 15.65
N GLY A 50 3.79 -6.52 16.16
CA GLY A 50 3.98 -7.85 16.73
C GLY A 50 4.38 -8.89 15.69
N LYS A 51 4.61 -10.12 16.15
CA LYS A 51 5.15 -11.21 15.30
C LYS A 51 4.17 -11.57 14.18
N GLY A 52 4.68 -11.62 12.96
CA GLY A 52 3.96 -12.12 11.78
C GLY A 52 2.97 -11.13 11.16
N ARG A 53 2.89 -9.89 11.66
CA ARG A 53 2.02 -8.86 11.07
C ARG A 53 2.83 -7.87 10.26
N ALA A 54 2.41 -7.66 9.01
CA ALA A 54 3.04 -6.72 8.08
C ALA A 54 2.23 -5.44 7.92
N GLY A 55 0.91 -5.52 8.06
CA GLY A 55 -0.02 -4.42 7.97
C GLY A 55 -1.15 -4.55 9.01
N ARG A 56 -1.90 -3.46 9.18
CA ARG A 56 -3.16 -3.41 9.90
C ARG A 56 -4.01 -2.24 9.42
N ALA A 57 -5.18 -2.52 8.89
CA ALA A 57 -6.24 -1.53 8.67
C ALA A 57 -7.06 -1.28 9.95
N MET A 58 -7.45 -0.03 10.16
CA MET A 58 -8.37 0.43 11.21
C MET A 58 -9.38 1.37 10.57
N VAL A 59 -10.61 0.88 10.38
CA VAL A 59 -11.67 1.70 9.79
C VAL A 59 -12.39 2.51 10.87
N LEU A 60 -12.57 3.79 10.58
CA LEU A 60 -13.32 4.71 11.42
C LEU A 60 -14.84 4.58 11.16
N PRO A 61 -15.68 5.02 12.10
CA PRO A 61 -17.13 4.90 11.97
C PRO A 61 -17.67 5.41 10.62
N GLY A 62 -18.53 4.61 9.98
CA GLY A 62 -19.14 4.94 8.68
C GLY A 62 -18.33 4.49 7.45
N GLY A 63 -17.11 4.00 7.62
CA GLY A 63 -16.29 3.46 6.54
C GLY A 63 -15.70 4.51 5.59
N GLU A 64 -15.86 5.81 5.89
CA GLU A 64 -15.38 6.90 5.01
C GLU A 64 -13.92 7.25 5.24
N SER A 65 -13.35 6.78 6.35
CA SER A 65 -11.94 6.97 6.66
C SER A 65 -11.34 5.72 7.29
N CYS A 66 -10.05 5.53 7.05
CA CYS A 66 -9.30 4.37 7.46
C CYS A 66 -7.87 4.78 7.80
N VAL A 67 -7.26 4.09 8.77
CA VAL A 67 -5.84 4.20 9.05
C VAL A 67 -5.19 2.86 8.74
N ILE A 68 -4.11 2.86 7.95
CA ILE A 68 -3.33 1.67 7.64
C ILE A 68 -1.96 1.82 8.29
N ASP A 69 -1.65 0.93 9.22
CA ASP A 69 -0.31 0.79 9.77
C ASP A 69 0.47 -0.25 8.98
N LEU A 70 1.72 0.06 8.62
CA LEU A 70 2.64 -0.84 7.94
C LEU A 70 3.92 -1.01 8.75
N ASP A 71 4.36 -2.26 8.92
CA ASP A 71 5.58 -2.58 9.66
C ASP A 71 6.79 -2.71 8.73
N PRO A 72 7.73 -1.75 8.74
CA PRO A 72 8.88 -1.74 7.84
C PRO A 72 9.90 -2.87 8.13
N ALA A 73 9.81 -3.59 9.24
CA ALA A 73 10.63 -4.78 9.50
C ALA A 73 10.16 -5.99 8.68
N THR A 74 8.85 -6.08 8.48
CA THR A 74 8.19 -7.27 7.93
C THR A 74 7.90 -7.08 6.44
N VAL A 75 7.36 -5.93 6.07
CA VAL A 75 6.70 -5.71 4.77
C VAL A 75 7.61 -5.56 3.54
N ARG A 76 8.94 -5.49 3.71
CA ARG A 76 9.89 -5.00 2.70
C ARG A 76 9.78 -5.64 1.31
N ASN A 77 9.53 -6.94 1.24
CA ASN A 77 9.54 -7.69 -0.03
C ASN A 77 8.16 -7.81 -0.69
N TYR A 78 7.11 -7.36 -0.01
CA TYR A 78 5.71 -7.55 -0.41
C TYR A 78 4.86 -6.33 -0.04
N LEU A 79 5.49 -5.15 -0.09
CA LEU A 79 4.85 -3.89 0.29
C LEU A 79 3.64 -3.56 -0.53
N THR A 80 3.72 -3.73 -1.84
CA THR A 80 2.59 -3.43 -2.72
C THR A 80 1.41 -4.36 -2.44
N GLU A 81 1.67 -5.65 -2.24
CA GLU A 81 0.66 -6.65 -1.92
C GLU A 81 -0.01 -6.35 -0.58
N VAL A 82 0.76 -6.12 0.49
CA VAL A 82 0.21 -5.79 1.80
C VAL A 82 -0.53 -4.45 1.78
N ALA A 83 0.03 -3.41 1.13
CA ALA A 83 -0.66 -2.13 1.05
C ALA A 83 -2.00 -2.25 0.30
N ALA A 84 -2.05 -3.03 -0.78
CA ALA A 84 -3.29 -3.32 -1.51
C ALA A 84 -4.28 -4.11 -0.65
N HIS A 85 -3.80 -5.14 0.07
CA HIS A 85 -4.62 -5.93 1.00
C HIS A 85 -5.22 -5.06 2.10
N GLU A 86 -4.43 -4.23 2.78
CA GLU A 86 -4.94 -3.34 3.82
C GLU A 86 -5.89 -2.26 3.28
N ALA A 87 -5.66 -1.77 2.05
CA ALA A 87 -6.63 -0.91 1.37
C ALA A 87 -7.94 -1.66 1.07
N GLY A 88 -7.85 -2.95 0.75
CA GLY A 88 -8.99 -3.85 0.60
C GLY A 88 -9.88 -3.88 1.85
N HIS A 89 -9.29 -4.01 3.04
CA HIS A 89 -10.03 -3.91 4.32
C HIS A 89 -10.81 -2.58 4.44
N CYS A 90 -10.17 -1.46 4.09
CA CYS A 90 -10.81 -0.15 4.14
C CYS A 90 -11.99 -0.03 3.15
N LEU A 91 -11.81 -0.54 1.93
CA LEU A 91 -12.83 -0.51 0.87
C LEU A 91 -14.00 -1.46 1.17
N ALA A 92 -13.72 -2.65 1.70
CA ALA A 92 -14.75 -3.61 2.12
C ALA A 92 -15.68 -2.99 3.17
N ALA A 93 -15.14 -2.25 4.13
CA ALA A 93 -15.95 -1.58 5.14
C ALA A 93 -16.86 -0.49 4.57
N ARG A 94 -16.37 0.27 3.59
CA ARG A 94 -17.19 1.30 2.93
C ARG A 94 -18.27 0.69 2.05
N HIS A 95 -17.89 -0.24 1.18
CA HIS A 95 -18.69 -0.65 0.03
C HIS A 95 -19.48 -1.93 0.28
N LEU A 96 -18.94 -2.86 1.08
CA LEU A 96 -19.60 -4.12 1.45
C LEU A 96 -20.20 -4.10 2.85
N LYS A 97 -19.93 -3.05 3.64
CA LYS A 97 -20.38 -2.92 5.05
C LYS A 97 -19.88 -4.06 5.95
N VAL A 98 -18.76 -4.66 5.60
CA VAL A 98 -18.04 -5.65 6.42
C VAL A 98 -17.10 -4.89 7.35
N GLY A 99 -17.20 -5.07 8.67
CA GLY A 99 -16.32 -4.35 9.62
C GLY A 99 -14.84 -4.59 9.29
N ALA A 100 -13.97 -3.59 9.43
CA ALA A 100 -12.53 -3.78 9.17
C ALA A 100 -11.70 -4.10 10.42
N GLU A 101 -12.33 -4.14 11.60
CA GLU A 101 -11.66 -4.70 12.77
C GLU A 101 -11.74 -6.21 12.69
N VAL A 102 -10.64 -6.80 12.23
CA VAL A 102 -10.40 -8.25 12.16
C VAL A 102 -10.28 -8.91 13.56
N VAL A 103 -10.76 -8.25 14.61
CA VAL A 103 -10.80 -8.77 15.98
C VAL A 103 -12.08 -9.60 16.15
N SER A 104 -12.30 -10.55 15.25
CA SER A 104 -13.27 -11.62 15.47
C SER A 104 -12.54 -12.80 16.08
N GLU A 105 -12.89 -13.15 17.32
CA GLU A 105 -12.43 -14.42 17.93
C GLU A 105 -13.07 -15.64 17.25
N ASN A 106 -14.08 -15.44 16.40
CA ASN A 106 -14.65 -16.48 15.55
C ASN A 106 -13.76 -16.66 14.30
N PRO A 107 -13.07 -17.81 14.14
CA PRO A 107 -12.14 -18.05 13.03
C PRO A 107 -12.81 -18.03 11.66
N HIS A 108 -14.08 -18.46 11.59
CA HIS A 108 -14.81 -18.47 10.32
C HIS A 108 -15.14 -17.05 9.87
N LEU A 109 -15.57 -16.19 10.81
CA LEU A 109 -15.82 -14.78 10.50
C LEU A 109 -14.51 -14.04 10.17
N HIS A 110 -13.41 -14.38 10.85
CA HIS A 110 -12.07 -13.86 10.52
C HIS A 110 -11.68 -14.22 9.08
N GLU A 111 -11.80 -15.49 8.68
CA GLU A 111 -11.50 -15.94 7.32
C GLU A 111 -12.35 -15.23 6.26
N LEU A 112 -13.65 -15.07 6.52
CA LEU A 112 -14.55 -14.33 5.61
C LEU A 112 -14.16 -12.85 5.48
N MET A 113 -13.64 -12.24 6.54
CA MET A 113 -13.22 -10.83 6.53
C MET A 113 -11.88 -10.62 5.83
N GLU A 114 -11.02 -11.63 5.77
CA GLU A 114 -9.71 -11.58 5.09
C GLU A 114 -9.78 -11.96 3.61
N GLN A 115 -10.80 -12.72 3.20
CA GLN A 115 -10.94 -13.21 1.83
C GLN A 115 -11.05 -12.07 0.81
N TRP A 116 -11.99 -11.15 0.99
CA TRP A 116 -12.20 -10.07 0.02
C TRP A 116 -11.00 -9.11 -0.09
N PRO A 117 -10.36 -8.68 1.00
CA PRO A 117 -9.10 -7.92 0.94
C PRO A 117 -7.97 -8.64 0.20
N GLN A 118 -7.88 -9.96 0.37
CA GLN A 118 -6.92 -10.79 -0.37
C GLN A 118 -7.23 -10.80 -1.87
N GLU A 119 -8.49 -11.01 -2.26
CA GLU A 119 -8.93 -10.98 -3.66
C GLU A 119 -8.70 -9.60 -4.30
N TYR A 120 -8.93 -8.52 -3.54
CA TYR A 120 -8.60 -7.16 -3.98
C TYR A 120 -7.10 -6.97 -4.21
N ALA A 121 -6.24 -7.47 -3.30
CA ALA A 121 -4.79 -7.40 -3.46
C ALA A 121 -4.33 -8.18 -4.70
N GLU A 122 -4.86 -9.37 -4.93
CA GLU A 122 -4.55 -10.18 -6.11
C GLU A 122 -4.97 -9.48 -7.41
N ALA A 123 -6.18 -8.90 -7.44
CA ALA A 123 -6.64 -8.09 -8.57
C ALA A 123 -5.74 -6.87 -8.80
N TYR A 124 -5.34 -6.18 -7.73
CA TYR A 124 -4.42 -5.04 -7.81
C TYR A 124 -3.09 -5.47 -8.41
N MET A 125 -2.51 -6.57 -7.93
CA MET A 125 -1.22 -7.06 -8.41
C MET A 125 -1.30 -7.49 -9.88
N ALA A 126 -2.43 -8.05 -10.31
CA ALA A 126 -2.67 -8.43 -11.70
C ALA A 126 -2.83 -7.22 -12.64
N GLU A 127 -3.53 -6.17 -12.19
CA GLU A 127 -3.86 -5.01 -13.03
C GLU A 127 -2.79 -3.91 -12.99
N CYS A 128 -2.24 -3.64 -11.80
CA CYS A 128 -1.39 -2.49 -11.51
C CYS A 128 0.09 -2.86 -11.29
N GLY A 129 0.37 -4.15 -11.09
CA GLY A 129 1.72 -4.64 -10.83
C GLY A 129 2.27 -4.14 -9.49
N LEU A 130 3.57 -3.84 -9.46
CA LEU A 130 4.28 -3.51 -8.22
C LEU A 130 4.21 -2.02 -7.85
N SER A 131 3.70 -1.13 -8.70
CA SER A 131 3.64 0.29 -8.37
C SER A 131 2.58 0.55 -7.29
N LEU A 132 2.87 1.40 -6.32
CA LEU A 132 1.93 1.92 -5.31
C LEU A 132 1.25 3.22 -5.78
N ALA A 133 1.65 3.78 -6.93
CA ALA A 133 1.09 5.03 -7.44
C ALA A 133 -0.44 4.98 -7.63
N PRO A 134 -1.05 3.86 -8.10
CA PRO A 134 -2.51 3.74 -8.16
C PRO A 134 -3.19 3.81 -6.78
N LEU A 135 -2.53 3.42 -5.69
CA LEU A 135 -3.03 3.63 -4.33
C LEU A 135 -2.87 5.09 -3.85
N GLY A 136 -2.41 6.00 -4.70
CA GLY A 136 -2.17 7.42 -4.38
C GLY A 136 -0.81 7.71 -3.77
N TRP A 137 0.10 6.74 -3.72
CA TRP A 137 1.45 6.94 -3.19
C TRP A 137 2.35 7.66 -4.21
N ARG A 138 3.43 8.28 -3.72
CA ARG A 138 4.53 8.70 -4.59
C ARG A 138 5.43 7.49 -4.87
N ASP A 139 5.27 6.90 -6.04
CA ASP A 139 6.07 5.77 -6.50
C ASP A 139 6.68 6.08 -7.87
N THR A 140 7.97 5.78 -8.02
CA THR A 140 8.71 5.98 -9.28
C THR A 140 8.60 4.77 -10.21
N ARG A 141 8.12 3.64 -9.70
CA ARG A 141 7.82 2.46 -10.51
C ARG A 141 6.64 2.75 -11.42
N GLU A 142 6.79 2.40 -12.70
CA GLU A 142 5.70 2.50 -13.68
C GLU A 142 4.55 1.59 -13.27
N ALA A 143 3.34 2.15 -13.20
CA ALA A 143 2.12 1.40 -12.97
C ALA A 143 1.57 0.90 -14.30
N THR A 144 1.07 -0.34 -14.34
CA THR A 144 0.40 -0.90 -15.52
C THR A 144 -1.07 -0.48 -15.63
N CYS A 145 -1.62 0.12 -14.57
CA CYS A 145 -2.98 0.64 -14.50
C CYS A 145 -2.96 2.16 -14.22
N ALA A 146 -4.03 2.84 -14.62
CA ALA A 146 -4.22 4.26 -14.31
C ALA A 146 -4.88 4.50 -12.94
N ALA A 147 -5.62 3.51 -12.45
CA ALA A 147 -6.33 3.50 -11.18
C ALA A 147 -6.40 2.04 -10.68
N PRO A 148 -6.53 1.81 -9.37
CA PRO A 148 -6.65 0.47 -8.82
C PRO A 148 -7.95 -0.24 -9.28
N PRO A 149 -8.15 -1.53 -8.95
CA PRO A 149 -9.42 -2.19 -9.18
C PRO A 149 -10.56 -1.48 -8.45
N THR A 150 -11.74 -1.40 -9.07
CA THR A 150 -12.93 -0.87 -8.40
C THR A 150 -13.48 -1.90 -7.39
N PRO A 151 -14.11 -1.49 -6.28
CA PRO A 151 -14.70 -2.45 -5.34
C PRO A 151 -15.71 -3.41 -6.01
N ASP A 152 -16.51 -2.93 -6.96
CA ASP A 152 -17.51 -3.74 -7.66
C ASP A 152 -16.92 -4.75 -8.67
N SER A 153 -15.62 -4.67 -8.97
CA SER A 153 -14.96 -5.62 -9.88
C SER A 153 -14.32 -6.82 -9.17
N ILE A 154 -14.29 -6.82 -7.83
CA ILE A 154 -13.78 -7.93 -7.03
C ILE A 154 -14.88 -8.98 -6.85
N ARG A 155 -14.52 -10.27 -6.99
CA ARG A 155 -15.46 -11.39 -7.06
C ARG A 155 -15.42 -12.25 -5.82
#